data_AF-G2IZL0-F1
#
_entry.id   AF-G2IZL0-F1
#
_cell.length_a   1.000
_cell.length_b   1.000
_cell.length_c   1.000
_cell.angle_alpha   90.00
_cell.angle_beta   90.00
_cell.angle_gamma   90.00
#
_symmetry.space_group_name_H-M   'P 1'
#
loop_
_entity.id
_entity.type
_entity.pdbx_description
1 polymer ?
#
loop_
_entity_poly.entity_id
_entity_poly.type
_entity_poly.pdbx_seq_one_letter_code
_entity_poly.pdbx_strand_id
1 'polypeptide(L)'
;MTEEMRKSEFADFLGVSRAYISQLTKADRLVLSSDGDRIRVRESLERIAKTGSADKSAVAARHALERLAKGGSAAPVAETVRAAVGLDAPPSAQSVSSPAAGLPDPARLLLSDPMAAYNVARAQNEQKRGEQMDIELAKSRRELISQDGTVKAVTDLASATRSAFERMPDRIATVLAAETDPHAVYTMLQDEIDNICATLSKQAGELLDKI
;
A
#
# COMPACT_ATOMS: atom_id res chain seq x y z
N MET A 1 -25.59 4.72 31.82
CA MET A 1 -25.45 5.99 31.08
C MET A 1 -25.47 5.69 29.59
N THR A 2 -26.49 6.17 28.90
CA THR A 2 -26.67 6.06 27.45
C THR A 2 -25.82 7.16 26.83
N GLU A 3 -24.67 6.79 26.29
CA GLU A 3 -23.77 7.76 25.66
C GLU A 3 -24.29 8.04 24.25
N GLU A 4 -24.74 9.28 24.04
CA GLU A 4 -25.37 9.74 22.79
C GLU A 4 -24.47 10.83 22.18
N MET A 5 -24.06 10.65 20.93
CA MET A 5 -23.23 11.62 20.22
C MET A 5 -23.82 11.95 18.83
N ARG A 6 -23.42 13.07 18.24
CA ARG A 6 -23.90 13.48 16.91
C ARG A 6 -23.36 12.55 15.82
N LYS A 7 -24.03 12.51 14.67
CA LYS A 7 -23.62 11.66 13.52
C LYS A 7 -22.21 11.97 13.01
N SER A 8 -21.80 13.24 13.04
CA SER A 8 -20.43 13.65 12.69
C SER A 8 -19.42 13.17 13.72
N GLU A 9 -19.72 13.36 15.00
CA GLU A 9 -18.87 12.92 16.11
C GLU A 9 -18.74 11.40 16.12
N PHE A 10 -19.81 10.67 15.77
CA PHE A 10 -19.79 9.22 15.63
C PHE A 10 -18.99 8.74 14.41
N ALA A 11 -19.01 9.49 13.30
CA ALA A 11 -18.17 9.22 12.13
C ALA A 11 -16.69 9.42 12.46
N ASP A 12 -16.39 10.52 13.15
CA ASP A 12 -15.05 10.89 13.58
C ASP A 12 -14.56 9.90 14.66
N PHE A 13 -15.44 9.43 15.55
CA PHE A 13 -15.22 8.37 16.55
C PHE A 13 -14.89 7.01 15.93
N LEU A 14 -15.62 6.61 14.88
CA LEU A 14 -15.35 5.37 14.15
C LEU A 14 -14.21 5.48 13.13
N GLY A 15 -13.68 6.68 12.87
CA GLY A 15 -12.65 6.93 11.85
C GLY A 15 -13.14 6.65 10.43
N VAL A 16 -14.45 6.72 10.20
CA VAL A 16 -15.10 6.43 8.92
C VAL A 16 -15.69 7.69 8.33
N SER A 17 -15.81 7.75 7.00
CA SER A 17 -16.39 8.92 6.36
C SER A 17 -17.84 9.17 6.84
N ARG A 18 -18.23 10.44 6.94
CA ARG A 18 -19.61 10.84 7.24
C ARG A 18 -20.62 10.26 6.23
N ALA A 19 -20.19 10.04 4.99
CA ALA A 19 -20.97 9.35 3.97
C ALA A 19 -21.27 7.88 4.33
N TYR A 20 -20.32 7.18 4.95
CA TYR A 20 -20.51 5.82 5.44
C TYR A 20 -21.50 5.76 6.61
N ILE A 21 -21.44 6.73 7.55
CA ILE A 21 -22.46 6.85 8.61
C ILE A 21 -23.84 7.17 8.03
N SER A 22 -23.92 8.01 7.00
CA SER A 22 -25.18 8.28 6.29
C SER A 22 -25.75 7.01 5.64
N GLN A 23 -24.91 6.17 5.04
CA GLN A 23 -25.31 4.87 4.50
C GLN A 23 -25.79 3.90 5.59
N LEU A 24 -25.10 3.83 6.74
CA LEU A 24 -25.50 2.99 7.87
C LEU A 24 -26.82 3.46 8.51
N THR A 25 -27.07 4.77 8.51
CA THR A 25 -28.35 5.35 8.95
C THR A 25 -29.48 4.95 8.00
N LYS A 26 -29.27 5.04 6.68
CA LYS A 26 -30.26 4.63 5.67
C LYS A 26 -30.54 3.13 5.65
N ALA A 27 -29.54 2.33 6.03
CA ALA A 27 -29.67 0.88 6.14
C ALA A 27 -30.32 0.41 7.46
N ASP A 28 -30.78 1.33 8.31
CA ASP A 28 -31.35 1.05 9.64
C ASP A 28 -30.45 0.22 10.56
N ARG A 29 -29.12 0.43 10.42
CA ARG A 29 -28.07 -0.29 11.17
C ARG A 29 -27.55 0.48 12.38
N LEU A 30 -28.07 1.68 12.63
CA LEU A 30 -27.71 2.54 13.76
C LEU A 30 -28.95 2.77 14.62
N VAL A 31 -28.77 2.79 15.94
CA VAL A 31 -29.82 3.13 16.89
C VAL A 31 -29.75 4.62 17.18
N LEU A 32 -30.72 5.36 16.65
CA LEU A 32 -30.87 6.79 16.89
C LEU A 32 -31.60 7.05 18.21
N SER A 33 -31.23 8.13 18.88
CA SER A 33 -31.95 8.66 20.04
C SER A 33 -33.32 9.20 19.60
N SER A 34 -34.23 9.44 20.56
CA SER A 34 -35.62 9.89 20.32
C SER A 34 -35.72 11.19 19.53
N ASP A 35 -34.68 12.01 19.55
CA ASP A 35 -34.60 13.29 18.83
C ASP A 35 -34.11 13.13 17.36
N GLY A 36 -33.77 11.92 16.91
CA GLY A 36 -33.40 11.60 15.53
C GLY A 36 -32.03 12.12 15.04
N ASP A 37 -31.38 13.00 15.81
CA ASP A 37 -30.10 13.63 15.45
C ASP A 37 -28.88 13.05 16.17
N ARG A 38 -29.10 12.32 17.28
CA ARG A 38 -28.03 11.68 18.06
C ARG A 38 -28.05 10.17 17.89
N ILE A 39 -26.87 9.57 17.90
CA ILE A 39 -26.65 8.12 17.81
C ILE A 39 -26.35 7.59 19.21
N ARG A 40 -27.08 6.56 19.64
CA ARG A 40 -26.75 5.79 20.84
C ARG A 40 -25.57 4.89 20.54
N VAL A 41 -24.41 5.25 21.07
CA VAL A 41 -23.11 4.69 20.67
C VAL A 41 -23.08 3.19 20.90
N ARG A 42 -23.37 2.75 22.14
CA ARG A 42 -23.31 1.34 22.54
C ARG A 42 -24.30 0.47 21.77
N GLU A 43 -25.56 0.91 21.70
CA GLU A 43 -26.64 0.18 21.01
C GLU A 43 -26.41 0.10 19.49
N SER A 44 -25.85 1.17 18.90
CA SER A 44 -25.50 1.19 17.47
C SER A 44 -24.33 0.28 17.14
N LEU A 45 -23.30 0.22 18.00
CA LEU A 45 -22.18 -0.71 17.83
C LEU A 45 -22.65 -2.16 17.90
N GLU A 46 -23.52 -2.49 18.85
CA GLU A 46 -24.12 -3.83 18.93
C GLU A 46 -24.97 -4.16 17.70
N ARG A 47 -25.75 -3.20 17.19
CA ARG A 47 -26.56 -3.39 15.98
C ARG A 47 -25.69 -3.55 14.74
N ILE A 48 -24.59 -2.80 14.63
CA ILE A 48 -23.59 -2.96 13.56
C ILE A 48 -22.94 -4.34 13.62
N ALA A 49 -22.56 -4.80 14.81
CA ALA A 49 -21.98 -6.13 15.02
C ALA A 49 -22.97 -7.26 14.67
N LYS A 50 -24.23 -7.16 15.11
CA LYS A 50 -25.31 -8.13 14.80
C LYS A 50 -25.69 -8.16 13.31
N THR A 51 -25.56 -7.03 12.61
CA THR A 51 -25.89 -6.88 11.18
C THR A 51 -24.65 -6.89 10.28
N GLY A 52 -23.48 -7.20 10.84
CA GLY A 52 -22.21 -7.27 10.12
C GLY A 52 -22.21 -8.45 9.15
N SER A 53 -22.72 -8.24 7.93
CA SER A 53 -22.66 -9.24 6.87
C SER A 53 -21.19 -9.50 6.52
N ALA A 54 -20.72 -10.72 6.76
CA ALA A 54 -19.43 -11.23 6.29
C ALA A 54 -19.22 -10.97 4.78
N ASP A 55 -20.30 -10.85 4.01
CA ASP A 55 -20.30 -10.70 2.55
C ASP A 55 -19.92 -9.30 1.99
N LYS A 56 -19.86 -8.25 2.82
CA LYS A 56 -19.56 -6.87 2.34
C LYS A 56 -18.11 -6.44 2.53
N SER A 57 -17.30 -7.24 3.22
CA SER A 57 -15.85 -7.03 3.38
C SER A 57 -15.13 -6.98 2.04
N ALA A 58 -15.51 -7.87 1.11
CA ALA A 58 -14.98 -7.95 -0.25
C ALA A 58 -15.28 -6.70 -1.10
N VAL A 59 -16.48 -6.12 -0.94
CA VAL A 59 -16.91 -4.94 -1.70
C VAL A 59 -16.25 -3.67 -1.15
N ALA A 60 -16.10 -3.56 0.17
CA ALA A 60 -15.37 -2.47 0.81
C ALA A 60 -13.88 -2.49 0.46
N ALA A 61 -13.26 -3.68 0.42
CA ALA A 61 -11.89 -3.86 -0.05
C ALA A 61 -11.73 -3.46 -1.51
N ARG A 62 -12.67 -3.85 -2.38
CA ARG A 62 -12.67 -3.50 -3.81
C ARG A 62 -12.81 -1.99 -4.04
N HIS A 63 -13.69 -1.30 -3.31
CA HIS A 63 -13.84 0.15 -3.40
C HIS A 63 -12.69 0.94 -2.73
N ALA A 64 -11.99 0.36 -1.76
CA ALA A 64 -10.76 0.94 -1.22
C ALA A 64 -9.62 0.86 -2.25
N LEU A 65 -9.49 -0.27 -2.93
CA LEU A 65 -8.59 -0.47 -4.07
C LEU A 65 -8.87 0.49 -5.23
N GLU A 66 -10.15 0.70 -5.57
CA GLU A 66 -10.57 1.61 -6.64
C GLU A 66 -10.24 3.09 -6.36
N ARG A 67 -10.26 3.49 -5.08
CA ARG A 67 -9.91 4.87 -4.66
C ARG A 67 -8.40 5.11 -4.66
N LEU A 68 -7.62 4.08 -4.32
CA LEU A 68 -6.16 4.11 -4.50
C LEU A 68 -5.79 4.21 -5.98
N ALA A 69 -6.45 3.44 -6.85
CA ALA A 69 -6.18 3.42 -8.29
C ALA A 69 -6.51 4.74 -9.02
N LYS A 70 -7.40 5.57 -8.46
CA LYS A 70 -7.83 6.85 -9.04
C LYS A 70 -7.14 8.10 -8.45
N GLY A 71 -6.07 7.93 -7.68
CA GLY A 71 -5.24 9.05 -7.21
C GLY A 71 -5.95 10.01 -6.25
N GLY A 72 -6.90 9.54 -5.45
CA GLY A 72 -7.61 10.37 -4.47
C GLY A 72 -6.70 10.79 -3.31
N SER A 73 -6.24 12.04 -3.33
CA SER A 73 -5.53 12.69 -2.22
C SER A 73 -6.43 12.80 -0.98
N ALA A 74 -5.91 12.35 0.16
CA ALA A 74 -6.52 12.53 1.47
C ALA A 74 -5.76 13.60 2.27
N ALA A 75 -5.98 14.87 1.92
CA ALA A 75 -5.78 16.03 2.81
C ALA A 75 -6.54 17.24 2.22
N PRO A 76 -7.21 18.05 3.06
CA PRO A 76 -6.48 18.88 4.02
C PRO A 76 -6.88 18.56 5.47
N VAL A 77 -6.06 17.77 6.15
CA VAL A 77 -6.09 17.60 7.63
C VAL A 77 -5.11 18.59 8.30
N ALA A 78 -4.39 19.40 7.52
CA ALA A 78 -3.42 20.36 8.04
C ALA A 78 -4.04 21.72 8.43
N GLU A 79 -5.22 22.06 7.91
CA GLU A 79 -5.84 23.39 8.13
C GLU A 79 -6.77 23.42 9.35
N THR A 80 -7.37 22.29 9.72
CA THR A 80 -8.25 22.16 10.90
C THR A 80 -7.48 22.10 12.22
N VAL A 81 -6.20 21.72 12.21
CA VAL A 81 -5.37 21.64 13.43
C VAL A 81 -4.90 23.03 13.88
N ARG A 82 -4.79 24.02 12.97
CA ARG A 82 -4.37 25.39 13.33
C ARG A 82 -5.47 26.23 13.98
N ALA A 83 -6.74 25.86 13.82
CA ALA A 83 -7.86 26.61 14.39
C ALA A 83 -8.26 26.16 15.81
N ALA A 84 -7.76 25.01 16.29
CA ALA A 84 -8.30 24.37 17.49
C ALA A 84 -7.43 24.45 18.76
N VAL A 85 -6.15 24.83 18.68
CA VAL A 85 -5.24 24.71 19.83
C VAL A 85 -4.73 26.07 20.29
N GLY A 86 -5.59 26.77 21.02
CA GLY A 86 -5.18 27.82 21.95
C GLY A 86 -4.74 27.19 23.27
N LEU A 87 -3.45 27.33 23.56
CA LEU A 87 -2.78 27.28 24.87
C LEU A 87 -2.70 25.95 25.66
N ASP A 88 -1.43 25.63 25.90
CA ASP A 88 -0.77 25.16 27.13
C ASP A 88 -0.57 23.67 27.43
N ALA A 89 0.61 23.42 27.99
CA ALA A 89 1.38 22.17 28.03
C ALA A 89 0.97 21.21 29.19
N PRO A 90 1.57 20.00 29.30
CA PRO A 90 0.92 18.75 29.75
C PRO A 90 1.10 18.43 31.24
N PRO A 91 0.55 17.27 31.70
CA PRO A 91 1.35 16.43 32.58
C PRO A 91 1.53 14.99 32.06
N SER A 92 2.82 14.62 32.04
CA SER A 92 3.38 13.33 32.49
C SER A 92 2.96 12.04 31.79
N ALA A 93 3.82 11.64 30.86
CA ALA A 93 4.03 10.26 30.47
C ALA A 93 4.46 9.41 31.68
N GLN A 94 3.67 8.39 32.01
CA GLN A 94 4.17 7.24 32.75
C GLN A 94 4.41 6.09 31.77
N SER A 95 5.69 5.86 31.53
CA SER A 95 6.26 4.66 30.95
C SER A 95 5.98 3.46 31.86
N VAL A 96 5.24 2.48 31.34
CA VAL A 96 5.25 1.10 31.86
C VAL A 96 5.95 0.20 30.86
N SER A 97 7.06 -0.38 31.31
CA SER A 97 7.86 -1.36 30.60
C SER A 97 7.42 -2.79 30.91
N SER A 98 7.23 -3.60 29.85
CA SER A 98 7.27 -5.08 29.76
C SER A 98 6.21 -5.93 30.49
N PRO A 99 5.96 -7.21 30.10
CA PRO A 99 6.58 -8.03 29.04
C PRO A 99 5.57 -8.63 28.03
N ALA A 100 6.05 -9.45 27.10
CA ALA A 100 5.31 -10.20 26.09
C ALA A 100 4.17 -11.07 26.66
N ALA A 101 3.00 -10.48 26.87
CA ALA A 101 1.72 -11.18 26.92
C ALA A 101 1.13 -11.14 25.52
N GLY A 102 0.78 -12.30 24.96
CA GLY A 102 0.12 -12.41 23.66
C GLY A 102 -0.99 -11.37 23.54
N LEU A 103 -1.04 -10.65 22.42
CA LEU A 103 -2.03 -9.60 22.22
C LEU A 103 -3.40 -10.17 22.60
N PRO A 104 -4.15 -9.50 23.50
CA PRO A 104 -5.50 -9.94 23.82
C PRO A 104 -6.29 -10.02 22.51
N ASP A 105 -7.04 -11.11 22.34
CA ASP A 105 -7.87 -11.32 21.16
C ASP A 105 -8.66 -10.04 20.87
N PRO A 106 -8.45 -9.39 19.71
CA PRO A 106 -9.04 -8.10 19.40
C PRO A 106 -10.57 -8.16 19.47
N ALA A 107 -11.18 -9.32 19.20
CA ALA A 107 -12.62 -9.51 19.34
C ALA A 107 -13.05 -9.45 20.81
N ARG A 108 -12.26 -10.00 21.72
CA ARG A 108 -12.52 -9.98 23.17
C ARG A 108 -12.33 -8.59 23.75
N LEU A 109 -11.29 -7.87 23.34
CA LEU A 109 -11.02 -6.50 23.78
C LEU A 109 -12.10 -5.53 23.28
N LEU A 110 -12.58 -5.71 22.05
CA LEU A 110 -13.67 -4.92 21.48
C LEU A 110 -14.97 -5.05 22.28
N LEU A 111 -15.26 -6.24 22.83
CA LEU A 111 -16.46 -6.48 23.64
C LEU A 111 -16.33 -5.90 25.06
N SER A 112 -15.14 -5.96 25.66
CA SER A 112 -14.93 -5.53 27.05
C SER A 112 -14.63 -4.04 27.18
N ASP A 113 -13.80 -3.51 26.28
CA ASP A 113 -13.39 -2.11 26.25
C ASP A 113 -13.14 -1.65 24.79
N PRO A 114 -14.21 -1.18 24.14
CA PRO A 114 -14.14 -0.69 22.75
C PRO A 114 -13.12 0.45 22.56
N MET A 115 -12.90 1.29 23.57
CA MET A 115 -11.99 2.44 23.49
C MET A 115 -10.52 1.99 23.54
N ALA A 116 -10.20 1.04 24.42
CA ALA A 116 -8.87 0.43 24.47
C ALA A 116 -8.55 -0.32 23.16
N ALA A 117 -9.50 -1.07 22.62
CA ALA A 117 -9.35 -1.74 21.32
C ALA A 117 -9.07 -0.76 20.17
N TYR A 118 -9.76 0.39 20.16
CA TYR A 118 -9.51 1.45 19.20
C TYR A 118 -8.10 2.04 19.32
N ASN A 119 -7.65 2.36 20.54
CA ASN A 119 -6.32 2.92 20.77
C ASN A 119 -5.22 1.96 20.31
N VAL A 120 -5.37 0.66 20.56
CA VAL A 120 -4.44 -0.38 20.07
C VAL A 120 -4.43 -0.45 18.55
N ALA A 121 -5.61 -0.49 17.91
CA ALA A 121 -5.70 -0.53 16.45
C ALA A 121 -5.13 0.74 15.79
N ARG A 122 -5.36 1.92 16.40
CA ARG A 122 -4.79 3.19 15.96
C ARG A 122 -3.26 3.18 16.05
N ALA A 123 -2.72 2.75 17.19
CA ALA A 123 -1.27 2.65 17.39
C ALA A 123 -0.64 1.69 16.36
N GLN A 124 -1.27 0.55 16.08
CA GLN A 124 -0.79 -0.39 15.04
C GLN A 124 -0.84 0.21 13.63
N ASN A 125 -1.88 0.98 13.30
CA ASN A 125 -1.98 1.63 12.00
C ASN A 125 -0.94 2.75 11.84
N GLU A 126 -0.70 3.52 12.90
CA GLU A 126 0.35 4.54 12.93
C GLU A 126 1.73 3.91 12.76
N GLN A 127 2.00 2.80 13.46
CA GLN A 127 3.25 2.04 13.30
C GLN A 127 3.43 1.54 11.86
N LYS A 128 2.43 0.86 11.29
CA LYS A 128 2.47 0.37 9.90
C LYS A 128 2.70 1.51 8.90
N ARG A 129 2.13 2.69 9.16
CA ARG A 129 2.31 3.86 8.31
C ARG A 129 3.73 4.41 8.41
N GLY A 130 4.32 4.39 9.61
CA GLY A 130 5.74 4.70 9.83
C GLY A 130 6.64 3.72 9.06
N GLU A 131 6.41 2.41 9.20
CA GLU A 131 7.16 1.37 8.48
C GLU A 131 7.08 1.54 6.96
N GLN A 132 5.91 1.88 6.43
CA GLN A 132 5.73 2.18 5.00
C GLN A 132 6.54 3.40 4.56
N MET A 133 6.53 4.48 5.35
CA MET A 133 7.33 5.68 5.08
C MET A 133 8.83 5.38 5.12
N ASP A 134 9.28 4.54 6.05
CA ASP A 134 10.69 4.14 6.15
C ASP A 134 11.13 3.32 4.93
N ILE A 135 10.28 2.40 4.45
CA ILE A 135 10.53 1.63 3.22
C ILE A 135 10.60 2.56 2.00
N GLU A 136 9.67 3.52 1.89
CA GLU A 136 9.68 4.50 0.80
C GLU A 136 10.93 5.40 0.84
N LEU A 137 11.32 5.83 2.03
CA LEU A 137 12.55 6.60 2.23
C LEU A 137 13.78 5.79 1.81
N ALA A 138 13.88 4.53 2.26
CA ALA A 138 14.97 3.64 1.89
C ALA A 138 15.03 3.37 0.38
N LYS A 139 13.88 3.22 -0.28
CA LYS A 139 13.80 3.15 -1.76
C LYS A 139 14.30 4.44 -2.42
N SER A 140 13.88 5.60 -1.94
CA SER A 140 14.32 6.90 -2.48
C SER A 140 15.83 7.13 -2.31
N ARG A 141 16.42 6.57 -1.25
CA ARG A 141 17.86 6.55 -0.98
C ARG A 141 18.62 5.46 -1.75
N ARG A 142 17.91 4.64 -2.54
CA ARG A 142 18.44 3.48 -3.27
C ARG A 142 19.06 2.40 -2.36
N GLU A 143 18.62 2.32 -1.09
CA GLU A 143 19.02 1.28 -0.14
C GLU A 143 18.20 -0.01 -0.35
N LEU A 144 16.96 0.11 -0.83
CA LEU A 144 16.06 -1.01 -1.13
C LEU A 144 15.57 -0.97 -2.58
N ILE A 145 15.50 -2.14 -3.21
CA ILE A 145 14.93 -2.33 -4.55
C ILE A 145 13.75 -3.31 -4.49
N SER A 146 12.84 -3.22 -5.47
CA SER A 146 11.73 -4.16 -5.58
C SER A 146 12.22 -5.54 -6.00
N GLN A 147 11.90 -6.58 -5.22
CA GLN A 147 12.22 -7.96 -5.59
C GLN A 147 11.56 -8.34 -6.92
N ASP A 148 10.25 -8.13 -7.05
CA ASP A 148 9.50 -8.48 -8.27
C ASP A 148 10.02 -7.74 -9.50
N GLY A 149 10.32 -6.44 -9.34
CA GLY A 149 10.90 -5.62 -10.41
C GLY A 149 12.26 -6.15 -10.86
N THR A 150 13.12 -6.51 -9.90
CA THR A 150 14.47 -7.04 -10.16
C THR A 150 14.43 -8.40 -10.84
N VAL A 151 13.61 -9.34 -10.34
CA VAL A 151 13.46 -10.68 -10.93
C VAL A 151 12.96 -10.58 -12.36
N LYS A 152 11.98 -9.71 -12.63
CA LYS A 152 11.47 -9.48 -13.98
C LYS A 152 12.56 -8.91 -14.89
N ALA A 153 13.26 -7.86 -14.47
CA ALA A 153 14.29 -7.24 -15.27
C ALA A 153 15.45 -8.19 -15.62
N VAL A 154 15.89 -9.03 -14.67
CA VAL A 154 16.91 -10.05 -14.93
C VAL A 154 16.42 -11.10 -15.92
N THR A 155 15.17 -11.55 -15.77
CA THR A 155 14.56 -12.53 -16.69
C THR A 155 14.43 -11.97 -18.10
N ASP A 156 13.94 -10.73 -18.24
CA ASP A 156 13.81 -10.05 -19.52
C ASP A 156 15.18 -9.87 -20.20
N LEU A 157 16.21 -9.45 -19.44
CA LEU A 157 17.57 -9.31 -19.96
C LEU A 157 18.17 -10.65 -20.41
N ALA A 158 17.95 -11.73 -19.64
CA ALA A 158 18.42 -13.06 -20.00
C ALA A 158 17.76 -13.58 -21.29
N SER A 159 16.44 -13.40 -21.42
CA SER A 159 15.69 -13.74 -22.63
C SER A 159 16.13 -12.91 -23.84
N ALA A 160 16.37 -11.61 -23.67
CA ALA A 160 16.88 -10.73 -24.72
C ALA A 160 18.30 -11.15 -25.17
N THR A 161 19.18 -11.46 -24.22
CA THR A 161 20.54 -11.96 -24.48
C THR A 161 20.51 -13.22 -25.33
N ARG A 162 19.75 -14.23 -24.90
CA ARG A 162 19.61 -15.49 -25.66
C ARG A 162 19.09 -15.25 -27.08
N SER A 163 18.03 -14.44 -27.20
CA SER A 163 17.43 -14.13 -28.50
C SER A 163 18.38 -13.40 -29.44
N ALA A 164 19.30 -12.58 -28.92
CA ALA A 164 20.27 -11.87 -29.74
C ALA A 164 21.32 -12.81 -30.34
N PHE A 165 21.85 -13.75 -29.54
CA PHE A 165 22.77 -14.77 -30.03
C PHE A 165 22.12 -15.74 -31.01
N GLU A 166 20.88 -16.18 -30.76
CA GLU A 166 20.15 -17.08 -31.67
C GLU A 166 19.88 -16.46 -33.04
N ARG A 167 19.78 -15.13 -33.14
CA ARG A 167 19.59 -14.39 -34.41
C ARG A 167 20.88 -14.09 -35.16
N MET A 168 22.04 -14.30 -34.53
CA MET A 168 23.33 -14.02 -35.15
C MET A 168 23.51 -14.76 -36.49
N PRO A 169 23.27 -16.09 -36.58
CA PRO A 169 23.45 -16.81 -37.84
C PRO A 169 22.61 -16.24 -38.97
N ASP A 170 21.35 -15.90 -38.71
CA ASP A 170 20.44 -15.33 -39.72
C ASP A 170 20.96 -14.00 -40.30
N ARG A 171 21.72 -13.23 -39.51
CA ARG A 171 22.27 -11.94 -39.93
C ARG A 171 23.54 -12.06 -40.77
N ILE A 172 24.45 -12.95 -40.39
CA ILE A 172 25.79 -13.00 -40.98
C ILE A 172 26.05 -14.19 -41.88
N ALA A 173 25.21 -15.24 -41.87
CA ALA A 173 25.46 -16.48 -42.61
C ALA A 173 25.63 -16.26 -44.12
N THR A 174 24.84 -15.37 -44.74
CA THR A 174 24.94 -15.09 -46.17
C THR A 174 26.27 -14.41 -46.51
N VAL A 175 26.74 -13.47 -45.68
CA VAL A 175 28.00 -12.75 -45.90
C VAL A 175 29.19 -13.68 -45.63
N LEU A 176 29.14 -14.43 -44.53
CA LEU A 176 30.13 -15.46 -44.18
C LEU A 176 30.31 -16.50 -45.28
N ALA A 177 29.21 -16.96 -45.89
CA ALA A 177 29.27 -17.97 -46.94
C ALA A 177 29.93 -17.48 -48.23
N ALA A 178 29.94 -16.16 -48.48
CA ALA A 178 30.58 -15.56 -49.63
C ALA A 178 32.06 -15.20 -49.38
N GLU A 179 32.48 -15.13 -48.12
CA GLU A 179 33.83 -14.75 -47.74
C GLU A 179 34.78 -15.95 -47.80
N THR A 180 35.98 -15.73 -48.34
CA THR A 180 36.98 -16.79 -48.54
C THR A 180 38.25 -16.55 -47.74
N ASP A 181 38.51 -15.32 -47.30
CA ASP A 181 39.63 -15.00 -46.41
C ASP A 181 39.30 -15.35 -44.94
N PRO A 182 40.03 -16.29 -44.31
CA PRO A 182 39.82 -16.62 -42.90
C PRO A 182 39.97 -15.43 -41.94
N HIS A 183 40.82 -14.45 -42.26
CA HIS A 183 41.00 -13.29 -41.40
C HIS A 183 39.77 -12.37 -41.45
N ALA A 184 39.27 -12.09 -42.65
CA ALA A 184 38.01 -11.37 -42.84
C ALA A 184 36.83 -12.05 -42.14
N VAL A 185 36.71 -13.39 -42.25
CA VAL A 185 35.69 -14.19 -41.53
C VAL A 185 35.76 -13.97 -40.02
N TYR A 186 36.96 -14.04 -39.44
CA TYR A 186 37.16 -13.83 -38.00
C TYR A 186 36.74 -12.42 -37.57
N THR A 187 37.16 -11.40 -38.33
CA THR A 187 36.78 -10.01 -38.05
C THR A 187 35.26 -9.82 -38.12
N MET A 188 34.58 -10.35 -39.13
CA MET A 188 33.11 -10.26 -39.24
C MET A 188 32.40 -10.90 -38.05
N LEU A 189 32.86 -12.07 -37.59
CA LEU A 189 32.32 -12.72 -36.40
C LEU A 189 32.53 -11.87 -35.14
N GLN A 190 33.72 -11.31 -34.98
CA GLN A 190 34.05 -10.50 -33.82
C GLN A 190 33.25 -9.19 -33.79
N ASP A 191 33.15 -8.48 -34.92
CA ASP A 191 32.33 -7.28 -35.06
C ASP A 191 30.85 -7.56 -34.72
N GLU A 192 30.34 -8.70 -35.15
CA GLU A 192 28.95 -9.10 -34.86
C GLU A 192 28.73 -9.38 -33.36
N ILE A 193 29.67 -10.07 -32.71
CA ILE A 193 29.64 -10.31 -31.27
C ILE A 193 29.71 -8.98 -30.50
N ASP A 194 30.58 -8.06 -30.91
CA ASP A 194 30.73 -6.75 -30.28
C ASP A 194 29.44 -5.91 -30.43
N ASN A 195 28.79 -5.96 -31.60
CA ASN A 195 27.51 -5.31 -31.84
C ASN A 195 26.39 -5.86 -30.93
N ILE A 196 26.33 -7.19 -30.75
CA ILE A 196 25.38 -7.83 -29.84
C ILE A 196 25.66 -7.40 -28.40
N CYS A 197 26.92 -7.46 -27.95
CA CYS A 197 27.32 -7.04 -26.62
C CYS A 197 26.96 -5.57 -26.34
N ALA A 198 27.27 -4.66 -27.27
CA ALA A 198 26.93 -3.24 -27.15
C ALA A 198 25.41 -3.01 -27.03
N THR A 199 24.62 -3.75 -27.82
CA THR A 199 23.15 -3.70 -27.76
C THR A 199 22.63 -4.18 -26.41
N LEU A 200 23.14 -5.29 -25.91
CA LEU A 200 22.73 -5.86 -24.62
C LEU A 200 23.15 -4.96 -23.45
N SER A 201 24.33 -4.36 -23.48
CA SER A 201 24.77 -3.39 -22.47
C SER A 201 23.84 -2.17 -22.43
N LYS A 202 23.41 -1.67 -23.59
CA LYS A 202 22.44 -0.57 -23.65
C LYS A 202 21.08 -0.99 -23.06
N GLN A 203 20.57 -2.16 -23.43
CA GLN A 203 19.30 -2.69 -22.90
C GLN A 203 19.35 -2.91 -21.38
N ALA A 204 20.47 -3.39 -20.85
CA ALA A 204 20.68 -3.54 -19.42
C ALA A 204 20.61 -2.19 -18.68
N GLY A 205 21.22 -1.14 -19.24
CA GLY A 205 21.10 0.22 -18.71
C GLY A 205 19.66 0.73 -18.68
N GLU A 206 18.92 0.57 -19.78
CA GLU A 206 17.51 0.98 -19.87
C GLU A 206 16.57 0.20 -18.93
N LEU A 207 16.93 -1.03 -18.57
CA LEU A 207 16.17 -1.82 -17.59
C LEU A 207 16.43 -1.35 -16.17
N LEU A 208 17.67 -0.98 -15.83
CA LEU A 208 18.01 -0.45 -14.50
C LEU A 208 17.29 0.86 -14.21
N ASP A 209 17.09 1.71 -15.22
CA ASP A 209 16.32 2.96 -15.06
C ASP A 209 14.82 2.74 -14.78
N LYS A 210 14.31 1.51 -14.97
CA LYS A 210 12.90 1.14 -14.78
C LYS A 210 12.61 0.43 -13.46
N ILE A 211 13.64 0.05 -12.69
CA ILE A 211 13.53 -0.68 -11.40
C ILE A 211 13.59 0.33 -10.24
#